data_AF-A0A163A3P0-F1
#
_entry.id   AF-A0A163A3P0-F1
#
_cell.length_a   1.000
_cell.length_b   1.000
_cell.length_c   1.000
_cell.angle_alpha   90.00
_cell.angle_beta   90.00
_cell.angle_gamma   90.00
#
_symmetry.space_group_name_H-M   'P 1'
#
loop_
_entity.id
_entity.type
_entity.pdbx_description
1 polymer ?
#
loop_
_entity_poly.entity_id
_entity_poly.type
_entity_poly.pdbx_seq_one_letter_code
_entity_poly.pdbx_strand_id
1 'polypeptide(L)'
;MMLMMMNDWQICIEFQQVRRYMPQQFYQTFFSSVNSLWRFNFSFKIAQNCSIGFNSTICAFFYVDFTEESVNTYRKKIKEFEDSEICWNIREQDPILVLKQRIRGDPLTYKKYLDETPEEKVNKRERVELVTEAQVKQFINEVYCPSQPENDVIYVKGIISTKEIYELVKTFTTVFREKTAQSFAAWCRNQKLNFLLAKEKNPEVSPESYIFWNTFIMVNQDTTELKWSLMYLIIDNLINSMRTYLPKYQESLKNLKKNGYEIIGYARKSPSEDVTSRARLLKSMVSNLKERSFATKIFVSPCSWASPPLVSRDLQGNSRVIMNELSVDGNTQDLLVYLKSVHHDVCLVTIDFAGITTRSEDIVNLVEANPSLKRIAVETFAQCNEVFIFDTERLVKDNGLLQKFENRNYCIQRSK
;
A
#
# COMPACT_ATOMS: atom_id res chain seq x y z
N MET A 1 -14.80 23.44 -65.42
CA MET A 1 -16.20 23.36 -64.95
C MET A 1 -16.67 21.93 -65.18
N MET A 2 -17.25 21.28 -64.16
CA MET A 2 -17.53 19.84 -64.00
C MET A 2 -16.35 18.91 -63.64
N LEU A 3 -16.07 18.83 -62.35
CA LEU A 3 -16.09 17.57 -61.59
C LEU A 3 -16.15 17.94 -60.09
N MET A 4 -17.36 17.90 -59.55
CA MET A 4 -17.69 18.04 -58.13
C MET A 4 -17.79 16.65 -57.50
N MET A 5 -17.41 16.57 -56.22
CA MET A 5 -17.66 15.51 -55.23
C MET A 5 -16.98 14.14 -55.46
N MET A 6 -15.83 13.96 -54.80
CA MET A 6 -15.34 12.64 -54.35
C MET A 6 -15.11 12.70 -52.83
N ASN A 7 -15.60 11.69 -52.10
CA ASN A 7 -15.51 11.58 -50.64
C ASN A 7 -14.07 11.26 -50.18
N ASP A 8 -13.70 11.74 -48.99
CA ASP A 8 -12.38 11.60 -48.34
C ASP A 8 -11.88 10.14 -48.20
N TRP A 9 -12.77 9.15 -48.34
CA TRP A 9 -12.41 7.73 -48.33
C TRP A 9 -11.66 7.27 -49.59
N GLN A 10 -11.88 7.90 -50.75
CA GLN A 10 -11.23 7.52 -52.00
C GLN A 10 -9.75 7.91 -52.01
N ILE A 11 -9.41 9.02 -51.34
CA ILE A 11 -8.04 9.53 -51.23
C ILE A 11 -7.17 8.59 -50.39
N CYS A 12 -7.71 8.00 -49.31
CA CYS A 12 -6.96 7.08 -48.45
C CYS A 12 -6.67 5.72 -49.11
N ILE A 13 -7.57 5.21 -49.97
CA ILE A 13 -7.36 3.93 -50.67
C ILE A 13 -6.40 4.08 -51.85
N GLU A 14 -6.45 5.18 -52.60
CA GLU A 14 -5.47 5.43 -53.66
C GLU A 14 -4.06 5.71 -53.10
N PHE A 15 -3.93 6.30 -51.92
CA PHE A 15 -2.63 6.51 -51.26
C PHE A 15 -1.92 5.20 -50.84
N GLN A 16 -2.65 4.11 -50.58
CA GLN A 16 -2.01 2.81 -50.34
C GLN A 16 -1.55 2.12 -51.63
N GLN A 17 -2.16 2.42 -52.78
CA GLN A 17 -1.75 1.85 -54.07
C GLN A 17 -0.58 2.61 -54.73
N VAL A 18 -0.45 3.92 -54.51
CA VAL A 18 0.71 4.72 -54.99
C VAL A 18 2.03 4.37 -54.28
N ARG A 19 1.98 3.61 -53.17
CA ARG A 19 3.14 3.10 -52.44
C ARG A 19 4.08 2.22 -53.28
N ARG A 20 3.64 1.74 -54.46
CA ARG A 20 4.43 0.90 -55.37
C ARG A 20 5.29 1.65 -56.39
N TYR A 21 5.12 2.97 -56.60
CA TYR A 21 5.77 3.66 -57.74
C TYR A 21 6.46 5.00 -57.43
N MET A 22 6.66 5.40 -56.17
CA MET A 22 7.37 6.65 -55.83
C MET A 22 8.79 6.44 -55.28
N PRO A 23 9.80 7.19 -55.74
CA PRO A 23 11.16 7.14 -55.20
C PRO A 23 11.26 7.65 -53.76
N GLN A 24 12.01 6.93 -52.93
CA GLN A 24 12.14 7.10 -51.47
C GLN A 24 12.51 8.51 -50.98
N GLN A 25 13.17 9.34 -51.80
CA GLN A 25 13.67 10.66 -51.37
C GLN A 25 12.57 11.72 -51.27
N PHE A 26 11.47 11.62 -52.04
CA PHE A 26 10.36 12.58 -51.96
C PHE A 26 9.48 12.37 -50.71
N TYR A 27 9.53 11.16 -50.15
CA TYR A 27 8.75 10.76 -48.98
C TYR A 27 9.24 11.43 -47.69
N GLN A 28 10.55 11.67 -47.55
CA GLN A 28 11.12 12.17 -46.29
C GLN A 28 10.84 13.66 -46.04
N THR A 29 10.83 14.49 -47.09
CA THR A 29 10.70 15.96 -46.94
C THR A 29 9.25 16.42 -46.78
N PHE A 30 8.30 15.71 -47.41
CA PHE A 30 6.88 16.05 -47.32
C PHE A 30 6.27 15.59 -45.98
N PHE A 31 6.64 14.40 -45.49
CA PHE A 31 6.16 13.90 -44.18
C PHE A 31 6.78 14.61 -42.98
N SER A 32 8.02 15.11 -43.05
CA SER A 32 8.65 15.80 -41.90
C SER A 32 8.01 17.14 -41.58
N SER A 33 7.48 17.83 -42.59
CA SER A 33 7.03 19.22 -42.48
C SER A 33 5.56 19.31 -42.04
N VAL A 34 4.72 18.34 -42.43
CA VAL A 34 3.30 18.29 -42.07
C VAL A 34 3.06 17.58 -40.73
N ASN A 35 3.87 16.55 -40.38
CA ASN A 35 3.77 15.89 -39.07
C ASN A 35 4.28 16.73 -37.90
N SER A 36 5.27 17.62 -38.12
CA SER A 36 5.88 18.37 -37.00
C SER A 36 4.94 19.45 -36.46
N LEU A 37 4.23 20.18 -37.33
CA LEU A 37 3.31 21.24 -36.91
C LEU A 37 2.01 20.72 -36.25
N TRP A 38 1.49 19.56 -36.69
CA TRP A 38 0.28 18.98 -36.09
C TRP A 38 0.56 18.22 -34.79
N ARG A 39 1.69 17.51 -34.68
CA ARG A 39 2.11 16.85 -33.43
C ARG A 39 2.39 17.86 -32.31
N PHE A 40 2.90 19.05 -32.63
CA PHE A 40 3.24 20.06 -31.63
C PHE A 40 1.99 20.64 -30.93
N ASN A 41 0.91 20.89 -31.68
CA ASN A 41 -0.33 21.45 -31.10
C ASN A 41 -1.18 20.40 -30.35
N PHE A 42 -1.13 19.12 -30.73
CA PHE A 42 -1.88 18.06 -30.06
C PHE A 42 -1.16 17.55 -28.79
N SER A 43 0.18 17.41 -28.83
CA SER A 43 0.96 17.01 -27.65
C SER A 43 0.95 18.06 -26.53
N PHE A 44 0.79 19.36 -26.84
CA PHE A 44 0.77 20.41 -25.80
C PHE A 44 -0.52 20.40 -24.96
N LYS A 45 -1.63 19.87 -25.49
CA LYS A 45 -2.88 19.71 -24.72
C LYS A 45 -2.91 18.46 -23.81
N ILE A 46 -2.07 17.47 -24.10
CA ILE A 46 -2.02 16.19 -23.35
C ILE A 46 -0.87 16.19 -22.31
N ALA A 47 0.13 17.06 -22.45
CA ALA A 47 1.32 17.10 -21.60
C ALA A 47 1.16 17.83 -20.24
N GLN A 48 0.02 17.66 -19.56
CA GLN A 48 -0.11 17.94 -18.12
C GLN A 48 -0.55 16.66 -17.39
N ASN A 49 0.46 15.92 -16.90
CA ASN A 49 0.41 14.91 -15.83
C ASN A 49 -0.90 14.12 -15.64
N CYS A 50 -1.19 13.18 -16.54
CA CYS A 50 -2.24 12.19 -16.32
C CYS A 50 -1.82 10.84 -16.90
N SER A 51 -2.00 9.75 -16.14
CA SER A 51 -2.07 8.40 -16.69
C SER A 51 -3.19 8.36 -17.74
N ILE A 52 -2.91 7.88 -18.95
CA ILE A 52 -3.86 8.01 -20.06
C ILE A 52 -4.91 6.89 -19.93
N GLY A 53 -6.15 7.26 -19.63
CA GLY A 53 -7.27 6.33 -19.56
C GLY A 53 -7.56 5.68 -20.92
N PHE A 54 -8.01 4.42 -20.93
CA PHE A 54 -8.22 3.63 -22.16
C PHE A 54 -9.10 4.33 -23.20
N ASN A 55 -10.13 5.08 -22.77
CA ASN A 55 -10.99 5.84 -23.66
C ASN A 55 -10.23 6.95 -24.41
N SER A 56 -9.35 7.66 -23.70
CA SER A 56 -8.49 8.68 -24.31
C SER A 56 -7.49 8.04 -25.28
N THR A 57 -7.00 6.85 -24.96
CA THR A 57 -6.10 6.08 -25.82
C THR A 57 -6.74 5.68 -27.15
N ILE A 58 -8.01 5.30 -27.16
CA ILE A 58 -8.74 4.99 -28.42
C ILE A 58 -8.72 6.21 -29.34
N CYS A 59 -9.06 7.39 -28.82
CA CYS A 59 -9.06 8.62 -29.59
C CYS A 59 -7.65 8.99 -30.09
N ALA A 60 -6.62 8.83 -29.25
CA ALA A 60 -5.23 9.04 -29.63
C ALA A 60 -4.77 8.08 -30.75
N PHE A 61 -5.16 6.81 -30.70
CA PHE A 61 -4.82 5.81 -31.72
C PHE A 61 -5.41 6.14 -33.10
N PHE A 62 -6.65 6.65 -33.12
CA PHE A 62 -7.33 7.04 -34.35
C PHE A 62 -7.12 8.50 -34.76
N TYR A 63 -6.30 9.26 -34.01
CA TYR A 63 -6.05 10.68 -34.24
C TYR A 63 -7.34 11.53 -34.33
N VAL A 64 -8.28 11.27 -33.42
CA VAL A 64 -9.55 12.00 -33.32
C VAL A 64 -9.67 12.72 -31.98
N ASP A 65 -10.47 13.78 -31.94
CA ASP A 65 -10.77 14.48 -30.71
C ASP A 65 -11.54 13.58 -29.72
N PHE A 66 -11.32 13.83 -28.43
CA PHE A 66 -12.00 13.09 -27.37
C PHE A 66 -13.47 13.53 -27.26
N THR A 67 -14.37 12.71 -27.80
CA THR A 67 -15.82 12.81 -27.57
C THR A 67 -16.39 11.42 -27.29
N GLU A 68 -17.46 11.32 -26.51
CA GLU A 68 -18.09 10.04 -26.16
C GLU A 68 -18.54 9.27 -27.41
N GLU A 69 -19.04 9.99 -28.43
CA GLU A 69 -19.40 9.43 -29.73
C GLU A 69 -18.20 8.86 -30.50
N SER A 70 -17.07 9.57 -30.49
CA SER A 70 -15.83 9.10 -31.11
C SER A 70 -15.33 7.83 -30.41
N VAL A 71 -15.26 7.83 -29.08
CA VAL A 71 -14.85 6.66 -28.30
C VAL A 71 -15.72 5.45 -28.63
N ASN A 72 -17.04 5.60 -28.64
CA ASN A 72 -17.97 4.51 -28.93
C ASN A 72 -17.83 3.96 -30.36
N THR A 73 -17.65 4.85 -31.33
CA THR A 73 -17.48 4.49 -32.75
C THR A 73 -16.18 3.71 -32.95
N TYR A 74 -15.08 4.22 -32.41
CA TYR A 74 -13.77 3.61 -32.60
C TYR A 74 -13.53 2.39 -31.72
N ARG A 75 -14.19 2.30 -30.55
CA ARG A 75 -14.24 1.06 -29.75
C ARG A 75 -14.91 -0.09 -30.52
N LYS A 76 -15.97 0.19 -31.28
CA LYS A 76 -16.60 -0.83 -32.16
C LYS A 76 -15.63 -1.26 -33.26
N LYS A 77 -14.94 -0.31 -33.91
CA LYS A 77 -13.93 -0.62 -34.93
C LYS A 77 -12.78 -1.49 -34.40
N ILE A 78 -12.31 -1.25 -33.17
CA ILE A 78 -11.27 -2.11 -32.56
C ILE A 78 -11.79 -3.54 -32.38
N LYS A 79 -13.07 -3.72 -32.01
CA LYS A 79 -13.67 -5.06 -31.86
C LYS A 79 -13.80 -5.81 -33.19
N GLU A 80 -13.81 -5.11 -34.32
CA GLU A 80 -13.79 -5.73 -35.66
C GLU A 80 -12.42 -6.33 -35.99
N PHE A 81 -11.34 -5.85 -35.36
CA PHE A 81 -10.03 -6.50 -35.42
C PHE A 81 -10.02 -7.68 -34.44
N GLU A 82 -10.44 -8.84 -34.93
CA GLU A 82 -10.47 -10.08 -34.16
C GLU A 82 -9.12 -10.34 -33.48
N ASP A 83 -9.17 -10.77 -32.21
CA ASP A 83 -8.01 -11.05 -31.37
C ASP A 83 -6.96 -9.94 -31.22
N SER A 84 -7.31 -8.68 -31.49
CA SER A 84 -6.43 -7.54 -31.28
C SER A 84 -6.81 -6.72 -30.04
N GLU A 85 -5.84 -6.00 -29.47
CA GLU A 85 -6.01 -5.15 -28.30
C GLU A 85 -5.04 -3.96 -28.37
N ILE A 86 -5.49 -2.79 -27.94
CA ILE A 86 -4.64 -1.59 -27.88
C ILE A 86 -3.75 -1.68 -26.63
N CYS A 87 -2.44 -1.52 -26.84
CA CYS A 87 -1.43 -1.53 -25.79
C CYS A 87 -0.31 -0.53 -26.10
N TRP A 88 0.72 -0.49 -25.26
CA TRP A 88 1.94 0.28 -25.50
C TRP A 88 3.18 -0.54 -25.19
N ASN A 89 4.30 -0.18 -25.81
CA ASN A 89 5.59 -0.86 -25.61
C ASN A 89 6.68 0.05 -25.01
N ILE A 90 6.87 1.24 -25.58
CA ILE A 90 7.95 2.17 -25.21
C ILE A 90 7.38 3.37 -24.47
N ARG A 91 6.32 4.00 -24.98
CA ARG A 91 5.68 5.19 -24.39
C ARG A 91 4.18 5.01 -24.32
N GLU A 92 3.59 5.38 -23.19
CA GLU A 92 2.14 5.33 -22.93
C GLU A 92 1.35 6.31 -23.81
N GLN A 93 2.01 7.27 -24.46
CA GLN A 93 1.39 8.23 -25.37
C GLN A 93 1.29 7.70 -26.82
N ASP A 94 1.94 6.58 -27.13
CA ASP A 94 2.05 6.02 -28.46
C ASP A 94 1.31 4.67 -28.53
N PRO A 95 -0.03 4.66 -28.60
CA PRO A 95 -0.79 3.42 -28.62
C PRO A 95 -0.54 2.62 -29.89
N ILE A 96 -0.46 1.30 -29.73
CA ILE A 96 -0.30 0.33 -30.80
C ILE A 96 -1.38 -0.74 -30.70
N LEU A 97 -1.84 -1.25 -31.84
CA LEU A 97 -2.78 -2.37 -31.90
C LEU A 97 -1.98 -3.68 -32.06
N VAL A 98 -2.14 -4.62 -31.13
CA VAL A 98 -1.36 -5.86 -31.09
C VAL A 98 -2.28 -7.05 -30.84
N LEU A 99 -1.96 -8.20 -31.45
CA LEU A 99 -2.65 -9.45 -31.18
C LEU A 99 -2.53 -9.87 -29.72
N LYS A 100 -3.65 -10.27 -29.11
CA LYS A 100 -3.73 -10.75 -27.73
C LYS A 100 -2.76 -11.89 -27.44
N GLN A 101 -2.54 -12.78 -28.41
CA GLN A 101 -1.57 -13.87 -28.30
C GLN A 101 -0.14 -13.35 -28.09
N ARG A 102 0.23 -12.28 -28.81
CA ARG A 102 1.57 -11.67 -28.71
C ARG A 102 1.76 -10.96 -27.37
N ILE A 103 0.72 -10.30 -26.87
CA ILE A 103 0.73 -9.68 -25.54
C ILE A 103 0.90 -10.76 -24.45
N ARG A 104 0.22 -11.90 -24.58
CA ARG A 104 0.36 -13.03 -23.64
C ARG A 104 1.74 -13.68 -23.68
N GLY A 105 2.36 -13.74 -24.86
CA GLY A 105 3.70 -14.32 -25.05
C GLY A 105 4.84 -13.45 -24.50
N ASP A 106 4.64 -12.13 -24.41
CA ASP A 106 5.63 -11.20 -23.88
C ASP A 106 4.97 -10.04 -23.10
N PRO A 107 4.50 -10.30 -21.87
CA PRO A 107 3.75 -9.32 -21.08
C PRO A 107 4.62 -8.18 -20.53
N LEU A 108 5.95 -8.29 -20.56
CA LEU A 108 6.85 -7.24 -20.10
C LEU A 108 7.07 -6.17 -21.18
N THR A 109 7.07 -6.58 -22.45
CA THR A 109 7.22 -5.68 -23.60
C THR A 109 5.90 -4.99 -23.97
N TYR A 110 4.75 -5.66 -23.81
CA TYR A 110 3.45 -5.09 -24.19
C TYR A 110 2.58 -4.85 -22.95
N LYS A 111 2.42 -3.58 -22.58
CA LYS A 111 1.64 -3.16 -21.42
C LYS A 111 0.26 -2.69 -21.85
N LYS A 112 -0.77 -3.21 -21.20
CA LYS A 112 -2.16 -2.87 -21.49
C LYS A 112 -2.55 -1.56 -20.81
N TYR A 113 -3.39 -0.78 -21.48
CA TYR A 113 -4.09 0.33 -20.83
C TYR A 113 -5.20 -0.26 -19.96
N LEU A 114 -5.40 0.30 -18.77
CA LEU A 114 -6.47 -0.13 -17.87
C LEU A 114 -7.80 0.35 -18.47
N ASP A 115 -8.70 -0.59 -18.82
CA ASP A 115 -10.08 -0.24 -19.16
C ASP A 115 -10.68 0.49 -17.95
N GLU A 116 -11.21 1.70 -18.18
CA GLU A 116 -12.22 2.26 -17.30
C GLU A 116 -13.40 1.30 -17.39
N THR A 117 -13.53 0.40 -16.42
CA THR A 117 -14.62 -0.57 -16.41
C THR A 117 -15.95 0.18 -16.53
N PRO A 118 -16.84 -0.20 -17.47
CA PRO A 118 -18.19 0.36 -17.49
C PRO A 118 -18.79 0.02 -16.15
N GLU A 119 -19.08 1.05 -15.32
CA GLU A 119 -19.63 0.96 -13.97
C GLU A 119 -20.03 -0.48 -13.66
N GLU A 120 -19.06 -1.29 -13.20
CA GLU A 120 -19.44 -2.48 -12.46
C GLU A 120 -20.32 -1.86 -11.41
N LYS A 121 -21.63 -2.18 -11.43
CA LYS A 121 -22.54 -1.86 -10.35
C LYS A 121 -21.71 -2.15 -9.14
N VAL A 122 -21.21 -1.09 -8.50
CA VAL A 122 -20.50 -1.21 -7.26
C VAL A 122 -21.63 -1.77 -6.44
N ASN A 123 -21.62 -3.09 -6.23
CA ASN A 123 -22.29 -3.69 -5.11
C ASN A 123 -21.82 -2.78 -4.00
N LYS A 124 -22.67 -1.83 -3.58
CA LYS A 124 -22.31 -0.74 -2.69
C LYS A 124 -21.56 -1.47 -1.60
N ARG A 125 -20.22 -1.37 -1.60
CA ARG A 125 -19.41 -2.15 -0.66
C ARG A 125 -19.98 -1.70 0.65
N GLU A 126 -20.63 -2.64 1.35
CA GLU A 126 -21.38 -2.29 2.54
C GLU A 126 -20.38 -1.57 3.44
N ARG A 127 -20.61 -0.26 3.64
CA ARG A 127 -19.56 0.60 4.18
C ARG A 127 -19.31 0.11 5.60
N VAL A 128 -18.16 -0.49 5.82
CA VAL A 128 -17.84 -1.16 7.07
C VAL A 128 -17.63 -0.07 8.12
N GLU A 129 -18.56 0.09 9.06
CA GLU A 129 -18.51 1.14 10.09
C GLU A 129 -17.75 0.68 11.33
N LEU A 130 -16.86 1.48 11.92
CA LEU A 130 -16.23 1.19 13.22
C LEU A 130 -17.32 1.20 14.31
N VAL A 131 -17.40 0.13 15.10
CA VAL A 131 -18.50 -0.11 16.06
C VAL A 131 -18.08 0.00 17.52
N THR A 132 -16.78 0.04 17.82
CA THR A 132 -16.28 0.17 19.20
C THR A 132 -15.35 1.38 19.38
N GLU A 133 -15.32 1.94 20.59
CA GLU A 133 -14.38 3.02 20.94
C GLU A 133 -12.91 2.61 20.76
N ALA A 134 -12.57 1.33 20.98
CA ALA A 134 -11.23 0.80 20.75
C ALA A 134 -10.85 0.83 19.26
N GLN A 135 -11.78 0.45 18.37
CA GLN A 135 -11.59 0.53 16.92
C GLN A 135 -11.42 1.98 16.46
N VAL A 136 -12.21 2.91 17.00
CA VAL A 136 -12.09 4.34 16.68
C VAL A 136 -10.75 4.90 17.17
N LYS A 137 -10.31 4.53 18.38
CA LYS A 137 -8.99 4.92 18.91
C LYS A 137 -7.86 4.43 18.00
N GLN A 138 -7.92 3.15 17.59
CA GLN A 138 -6.93 2.58 16.69
C GLN A 138 -6.94 3.31 15.35
N PHE A 139 -8.12 3.54 14.77
CA PHE A 139 -8.28 4.28 13.51
C PHE A 139 -7.62 5.66 13.57
N ILE A 140 -7.93 6.45 14.60
CA ILE A 140 -7.37 7.80 14.74
C ILE A 140 -5.85 7.76 14.91
N ASN A 141 -5.32 6.83 15.71
CA ASN A 141 -3.88 6.72 15.93
C ASN A 141 -3.11 6.29 14.68
N GLU A 142 -3.73 5.53 13.78
CA GLU A 142 -3.15 5.18 12.48
C GLU A 142 -3.26 6.35 11.49
N VAL A 143 -4.39 7.07 11.45
CA VAL A 143 -4.59 8.18 10.49
C VAL A 143 -3.80 9.44 10.87
N TYR A 144 -3.61 9.71 12.16
CA TYR A 144 -3.02 10.96 12.66
C TYR A 144 -1.77 10.68 13.50
N CYS A 145 -0.60 10.86 12.88
CA CYS A 145 0.69 10.63 13.51
C CYS A 145 1.29 11.91 14.09
N PRO A 146 1.75 11.92 15.37
CA PRO A 146 2.35 13.12 15.98
C PRO A 146 3.80 13.38 15.56
N SER A 147 4.44 12.44 14.88
CA SER A 147 5.84 12.51 14.46
C SER A 147 5.94 12.05 13.02
N GLN A 148 7.00 12.47 12.31
CA GLN A 148 7.17 12.15 10.90
C GLN A 148 7.14 10.63 10.70
N PRO A 149 6.12 10.10 10.00
CA PRO A 149 6.15 8.73 9.54
C PRO A 149 7.18 8.69 8.41
N GLU A 150 7.97 7.62 8.33
CA GLU A 150 9.00 7.54 7.29
C GLU A 150 8.39 7.25 5.88
N ASN A 151 7.06 7.19 5.74
CA ASN A 151 6.36 7.10 4.46
C ASN A 151 5.68 8.44 4.14
N ASP A 152 6.41 9.31 3.46
CA ASP A 152 5.96 10.61 2.98
C ASP A 152 4.99 10.51 1.79
N VAL A 153 4.87 9.35 1.14
CA VAL A 153 3.95 9.14 0.00
C VAL A 153 2.49 9.13 0.45
N ILE A 154 2.21 8.60 1.65
CA ILE A 154 0.83 8.43 2.18
C ILE A 154 0.51 9.37 3.33
N TYR A 155 1.51 10.06 3.89
CA TYR A 155 1.31 11.05 4.93
C TYR A 155 1.80 12.41 4.50
N VAL A 156 0.96 13.39 4.78
CA VAL A 156 1.25 14.80 4.56
C VAL A 156 1.37 15.45 5.93
N LYS A 157 2.42 16.25 6.10
CA LYS A 157 2.49 17.15 7.25
C LYS A 157 1.41 18.20 7.12
N GLY A 158 0.49 18.25 8.08
CA GLY A 158 -0.66 19.13 8.05
C GLY A 158 -0.96 19.71 9.42
N ILE A 159 -1.73 20.80 9.41
CA ILE A 159 -2.33 21.35 10.63
C ILE A 159 -3.78 20.87 10.61
N ILE A 160 -4.22 20.24 11.69
CA ILE A 160 -5.60 19.79 11.82
C ILE A 160 -6.15 20.06 13.21
N SER A 161 -7.41 20.48 13.26
CA SER A 161 -8.17 20.67 14.49
C SER A 161 -8.86 19.39 14.94
N THR A 162 -9.14 19.28 16.24
CA THR A 162 -9.93 18.16 16.77
C THR A 162 -11.34 18.09 16.16
N LYS A 163 -11.88 19.23 15.70
CA LYS A 163 -13.17 19.31 15.01
C LYS A 163 -13.11 18.64 13.63
N GLU A 164 -12.08 18.90 12.85
CA GLU A 164 -11.89 18.25 11.54
C GLU A 164 -11.67 16.74 11.69
N ILE A 165 -10.89 16.31 12.70
CA ILE A 165 -10.74 14.89 13.03
C ILE A 165 -12.11 14.27 13.34
N TYR A 166 -12.92 14.94 14.17
CA TYR A 166 -14.26 14.47 14.52
C TYR A 166 -15.16 14.32 13.29
N GLU A 167 -15.20 15.32 12.40
CA GLU A 167 -16.02 15.26 11.18
C GLU A 167 -15.62 14.08 10.29
N LEU A 168 -14.32 13.83 10.09
CA LEU A 168 -13.86 12.67 9.33
C LEU A 168 -14.28 11.36 10.01
N VAL A 169 -13.96 11.21 11.30
CA VAL A 169 -14.25 9.99 12.08
C VAL A 169 -15.73 9.65 12.07
N LYS A 170 -16.60 10.66 12.19
CA LYS A 170 -18.06 10.50 12.18
C LYS A 170 -18.58 9.87 10.89
N THR A 171 -17.88 10.03 9.77
CA THR A 171 -18.29 9.39 8.50
C THR A 171 -18.05 7.87 8.49
N PHE A 172 -17.29 7.34 9.44
CA PHE A 172 -16.87 5.93 9.49
C PHE A 172 -17.30 5.22 10.78
N THR A 173 -18.03 5.86 11.70
CA THR A 173 -18.43 5.24 12.97
C THR A 173 -19.80 5.71 13.46
N THR A 174 -20.52 4.79 14.11
CA THR A 174 -21.77 5.10 14.82
C THR A 174 -21.54 5.51 16.27
N VAL A 175 -20.35 5.23 16.83
CA VAL A 175 -19.99 5.47 18.24
C VAL A 175 -20.13 6.94 18.65
N PHE A 176 -20.01 7.86 17.68
CA PHE A 176 -20.09 9.31 17.90
C PHE A 176 -21.26 9.98 17.17
N ARG A 177 -22.26 9.24 16.67
CA ARG A 177 -23.37 9.79 15.85
C ARG A 177 -24.15 10.89 16.57
N GLU A 178 -24.37 10.74 17.87
CA GLU A 178 -25.10 11.69 18.73
C GLU A 178 -24.20 12.52 19.66
N LYS A 179 -22.88 12.39 19.52
CA LYS A 179 -21.89 13.09 20.36
C LYS A 179 -21.48 14.41 19.68
N THR A 180 -21.20 15.45 20.46
CA THR A 180 -20.70 16.73 19.94
C THR A 180 -19.18 16.67 19.71
N ALA A 181 -18.64 17.59 18.90
CA ALA A 181 -17.19 17.73 18.74
C ALA A 181 -16.47 17.98 20.08
N GLN A 182 -17.13 18.65 21.03
CA GLN A 182 -16.59 18.89 22.38
C GLN A 182 -16.49 17.60 23.19
N SER A 183 -17.51 16.74 23.18
CA SER A 183 -17.45 15.47 23.89
C SER A 183 -16.46 14.50 23.25
N PHE A 184 -16.31 14.54 21.92
CA PHE A 184 -15.23 13.83 21.21
C PHE A 184 -13.84 14.32 21.65
N ALA A 185 -13.62 15.63 21.74
CA ALA A 185 -12.34 16.19 22.19
C ALA A 185 -11.99 15.77 23.62
N ALA A 186 -12.97 15.76 24.53
CA ALA A 186 -12.78 15.25 25.88
C ALA A 186 -12.42 13.75 25.88
N TRP A 187 -13.11 12.95 25.06
CA TRP A 187 -12.82 11.53 24.91
C TRP A 187 -11.40 11.28 24.37
N CYS A 188 -10.94 12.06 23.39
CA CYS A 188 -9.58 11.96 22.85
C CYS A 188 -8.51 12.11 23.95
N ARG A 189 -8.69 13.09 24.85
CA ARG A 189 -7.78 13.33 25.97
C ARG A 189 -7.80 12.17 26.97
N ASN A 190 -8.99 11.70 27.32
CA ASN A 190 -9.15 10.57 28.24
C ASN A 190 -8.52 9.29 27.69
N GLN A 191 -8.64 9.06 26.38
CA GLN A 191 -8.03 7.91 25.69
C GLN A 191 -6.54 8.06 25.39
N LYS A 192 -5.96 9.25 25.65
CA LYS A 192 -4.56 9.57 25.39
C LYS A 192 -4.16 9.28 23.94
N LEU A 193 -4.93 9.82 22.99
CA LEU A 193 -4.66 9.61 21.55
C LEU A 193 -3.32 10.20 21.13
N ASN A 194 -2.64 9.53 20.19
CA ASN A 194 -1.26 9.81 19.84
C ASN A 194 -1.08 11.21 19.24
N PHE A 195 -2.04 11.70 18.45
CA PHE A 195 -1.95 13.03 17.83
C PHE A 195 -1.86 14.17 18.87
N LEU A 196 -2.31 13.94 20.11
CA LEU A 196 -2.18 14.91 21.21
C LEU A 196 -0.71 15.09 21.68
N LEU A 197 0.19 14.20 21.26
CA LEU A 197 1.63 14.35 21.49
C LEU A 197 2.29 15.29 20.48
N ALA A 198 1.57 15.70 19.42
CA ALA A 198 2.05 16.67 18.46
C ALA A 198 2.17 18.06 19.10
N LYS A 199 3.07 18.89 18.57
CA LYS A 199 3.18 20.28 19.04
C LYS A 199 1.89 21.03 18.73
N GLU A 200 1.29 21.61 19.76
CA GLU A 200 0.19 22.55 19.63
C GLU A 200 0.68 23.80 18.89
N LYS A 201 -0.09 24.24 17.90
CA LYS A 201 0.15 25.52 17.25
C LYS A 201 -0.97 26.46 17.65
N ASN A 202 -0.62 27.52 18.39
CA ASN A 202 -1.53 28.66 18.53
C ASN A 202 -1.59 29.37 17.16
N PRO A 203 -2.75 29.46 16.51
CA PRO A 203 -2.88 30.27 15.32
C PRO A 203 -2.65 31.72 15.76
N GLU A 204 -1.61 32.37 15.23
CA GLU A 204 -1.33 33.78 15.54
C GLU A 204 -2.47 34.73 15.10
N VAL A 205 -3.44 34.27 14.31
CA VAL A 205 -4.58 35.08 13.88
C VAL A 205 -5.79 34.16 13.64
N SER A 206 -6.64 33.95 14.65
CA SER A 206 -8.03 33.50 14.46
C SER A 206 -8.85 33.79 15.73
N PRO A 207 -10.05 34.41 15.66
CA PRO A 207 -10.86 34.73 16.84
C PRO A 207 -11.55 33.51 17.47
N GLU A 208 -11.36 32.32 16.93
CA GLU A 208 -12.03 31.11 17.39
C GLU A 208 -11.05 30.22 18.15
N SER A 209 -11.44 29.88 19.39
CA SER A 209 -10.72 29.12 20.40
C SER A 209 -10.51 27.63 20.05
N TYR A 210 -10.08 27.34 18.83
CA TYR A 210 -9.80 25.99 18.36
C TYR A 210 -8.32 25.65 18.52
N ILE A 211 -8.05 24.52 19.19
CA ILE A 211 -6.70 23.95 19.33
C ILE A 211 -6.34 23.22 18.03
N PHE A 212 -5.18 23.55 17.47
CA PHE A 212 -4.64 22.95 16.25
C PHE A 212 -3.40 22.11 16.54
N TRP A 213 -3.29 20.98 15.86
CA TRP A 213 -2.20 20.02 16.03
C TRP A 213 -1.35 19.95 14.76
N ASN A 214 -0.03 20.04 14.92
CA ASN A 214 0.93 19.86 13.83
C ASN A 214 1.24 18.37 13.66
N THR A 215 0.39 17.67 12.90
CA THR A 215 0.44 16.21 12.75
C THR A 215 0.80 15.81 11.33
N PHE A 216 1.14 14.53 11.16
CA PHE A 216 1.19 13.88 9.86
C PHE A 216 -0.14 13.17 9.66
N ILE A 217 -0.88 13.62 8.67
CA ILE A 217 -2.22 13.13 8.36
C ILE A 217 -2.08 12.15 7.21
N MET A 218 -2.73 11.00 7.30
CA MET A 218 -2.78 10.02 6.22
C MET A 218 -3.58 10.60 5.03
N VAL A 219 -2.87 11.34 4.19
CA VAL A 219 -3.35 12.00 2.98
C VAL A 219 -2.21 11.90 1.96
N ASN A 220 -2.55 11.79 0.69
CA ASN A 220 -1.56 11.91 -0.38
C ASN A 220 -1.25 13.40 -0.64
N GLN A 221 0.00 13.74 -0.93
CA GLN A 221 0.54 15.11 -1.03
C GLN A 221 -0.08 16.04 -2.09
N ASP A 222 -0.99 15.56 -2.97
CA ASP A 222 -1.61 16.42 -4.00
C ASP A 222 -3.14 16.42 -3.96
N THR A 223 -3.71 17.61 -4.12
CA THR A 223 -5.13 17.96 -3.94
C THR A 223 -6.03 17.73 -5.17
N THR A 224 -5.67 16.84 -6.09
CA THR A 224 -6.51 16.53 -7.27
C THR A 224 -7.69 15.61 -6.93
N GLU A 225 -8.85 15.79 -7.57
CA GLU A 225 -10.08 14.97 -7.36
C GLU A 225 -9.85 13.45 -7.45
N LEU A 226 -8.98 12.99 -8.35
CA LEU A 226 -8.62 11.58 -8.51
C LEU A 226 -7.92 10.97 -7.26
N LYS A 227 -7.30 11.79 -6.38
CA LYS A 227 -6.61 11.32 -5.17
C LYS A 227 -7.53 11.23 -3.94
N TRP A 228 -8.66 11.95 -3.88
CA TRP A 228 -9.64 11.78 -2.81
C TRP A 228 -10.21 10.35 -2.81
N SER A 229 -10.48 9.78 -3.97
CA SER A 229 -10.89 8.38 -4.13
C SER A 229 -9.84 7.39 -3.60
N LEU A 230 -8.55 7.68 -3.79
CA LEU A 230 -7.45 6.87 -3.25
C LEU A 230 -7.35 6.98 -1.71
N MET A 231 -7.52 8.18 -1.15
CA MET A 231 -7.57 8.38 0.30
C MET A 231 -8.71 7.57 0.93
N TYR A 232 -9.92 7.65 0.36
CA TYR A 232 -11.06 6.85 0.82
C TYR A 232 -10.80 5.35 0.68
N LEU A 233 -10.17 4.90 -0.40
CA LEU A 233 -9.80 3.49 -0.57
C LEU A 233 -8.81 3.02 0.51
N ILE A 234 -7.81 3.83 0.85
CA ILE A 234 -6.83 3.52 1.92
C ILE A 234 -7.54 3.45 3.28
N ILE A 235 -8.40 4.43 3.57
CA ILE A 235 -9.19 4.47 4.81
C ILE A 235 -10.16 3.29 4.90
N ASP A 236 -10.90 2.98 3.84
CA ASP A 236 -11.82 1.84 3.82
C ASP A 236 -11.05 0.51 3.99
N ASN A 237 -9.88 0.37 3.38
CA ASN A 237 -9.00 -0.80 3.58
C ASN A 237 -8.50 -0.89 5.03
N LEU A 238 -8.19 0.22 5.67
CA LEU A 238 -7.80 0.29 7.08
C LEU A 238 -8.96 -0.13 7.99
N ILE A 239 -10.16 0.39 7.75
CA ILE A 239 -11.36 0.06 8.52
C ILE A 239 -11.74 -1.42 8.34
N ASN A 240 -11.68 -1.92 7.10
CA ASN A 240 -11.86 -3.34 6.81
C ASN A 240 -10.86 -4.19 7.59
N SER A 241 -9.59 -3.78 7.68
CA SER A 241 -8.59 -4.47 8.49
C SER A 241 -8.98 -4.53 9.97
N MET A 242 -9.43 -3.42 10.55
CA MET A 242 -9.83 -3.34 11.96
C MET A 242 -11.08 -4.17 12.27
N ARG A 243 -12.03 -4.27 11.32
CA ARG A 243 -13.29 -4.99 11.54
C ARG A 243 -13.24 -6.46 11.21
N THR A 244 -12.49 -6.84 10.18
CA THR A 244 -12.51 -8.20 9.67
C THR A 244 -11.24 -8.95 10.03
N TYR A 245 -10.08 -8.34 9.80
CA TYR A 245 -8.81 -9.02 9.96
C TYR A 245 -8.39 -9.13 11.42
N LEU A 246 -8.34 -8.01 12.15
CA LEU A 246 -7.86 -7.99 13.53
C LEU A 246 -8.64 -8.93 14.46
N PRO A 247 -9.99 -8.95 14.45
CA PRO A 247 -10.73 -9.89 15.29
C PRO A 247 -10.45 -11.36 14.94
N LYS A 248 -10.37 -11.70 13.65
CA LYS A 248 -10.04 -13.06 13.19
C LYS A 248 -8.64 -13.49 13.59
N TYR A 249 -7.67 -12.59 13.46
CA TYR A 249 -6.29 -12.80 13.89
C TYR A 249 -6.23 -13.03 15.40
N GLN A 250 -6.85 -12.14 16.19
CA GLN A 250 -6.92 -12.25 17.64
C GLN A 250 -7.63 -13.52 18.12
N GLU A 251 -8.72 -13.91 17.46
CA GLU A 251 -9.43 -15.16 17.74
C GLU A 251 -8.54 -16.37 17.47
N SER A 252 -7.79 -16.36 16.36
CA SER A 252 -6.86 -17.45 16.03
C SER A 252 -5.78 -17.62 17.11
N LEU A 253 -5.21 -16.53 17.62
CA LEU A 253 -4.23 -16.58 18.70
C LEU A 253 -4.86 -16.97 20.05
N LYS A 254 -6.08 -16.50 20.34
CA LYS A 254 -6.82 -16.94 21.54
C LYS A 254 -7.09 -18.44 21.53
N ASN A 255 -7.40 -19.00 20.36
CA ASN A 255 -7.59 -20.44 20.20
C ASN A 255 -6.29 -21.21 20.42
N LEU A 256 -5.14 -20.72 19.92
CA LEU A 256 -3.83 -21.29 20.25
C LEU A 256 -3.57 -21.26 21.77
N LYS A 257 -3.83 -20.13 22.43
CA LYS A 257 -3.66 -20.02 23.89
C LYS A 257 -4.56 -20.98 24.67
N LYS A 258 -5.82 -21.16 24.24
CA LYS A 258 -6.73 -22.17 24.81
C LYS A 258 -6.21 -23.60 24.62
N ASN A 259 -5.50 -23.86 23.53
CA ASN A 259 -4.86 -25.13 23.24
C ASN A 259 -3.50 -25.31 23.94
N GLY A 260 -3.16 -24.46 24.91
CA GLY A 260 -1.95 -24.60 25.73
C GLY A 260 -0.69 -23.96 25.16
N TYR A 261 -0.78 -23.27 24.02
CA TYR A 261 0.38 -22.58 23.43
C TYR A 261 0.71 -21.33 24.23
N GLU A 262 1.99 -21.13 24.53
CA GLU A 262 2.48 -19.82 24.93
C GLU A 262 2.69 -18.95 23.69
N ILE A 263 2.19 -17.72 23.74
CA ILE A 263 2.38 -16.74 22.67
C ILE A 263 3.51 -15.80 23.06
N ILE A 264 4.62 -15.84 22.34
CA ILE A 264 5.75 -14.91 22.54
C ILE A 264 5.91 -14.01 21.31
N GLY A 265 6.39 -12.79 21.53
CA GLY A 265 6.59 -11.79 20.49
C GLY A 265 8.06 -11.56 20.17
N TYR A 266 8.37 -11.29 18.91
CA TYR A 266 9.67 -10.82 18.46
C TYR A 266 9.52 -9.61 17.54
N ALA A 267 10.32 -8.58 17.79
CA ALA A 267 10.38 -7.39 16.94
C ALA A 267 11.83 -6.99 16.64
N ARG A 268 12.12 -6.68 15.38
CA ARG A 268 13.44 -6.22 14.93
C ARG A 268 13.33 -4.84 14.29
N LYS A 269 14.35 -4.01 14.52
CA LYS A 269 14.57 -2.81 13.69
C LYS A 269 16.00 -2.79 13.12
N SER A 270 16.10 -2.37 11.87
CA SER A 270 17.39 -2.19 11.19
C SER A 270 18.17 -1.03 11.80
N PRO A 271 19.51 -1.03 11.64
CA PRO A 271 20.32 0.14 11.94
C PRO A 271 19.80 1.39 11.22
N SER A 272 19.80 2.52 11.93
CA SER A 272 19.48 3.86 11.42
C SER A 272 20.34 4.90 12.15
N GLU A 273 20.53 6.08 11.56
CA GLU A 273 21.29 7.15 12.20
C GLU A 273 20.57 7.69 13.46
N ASP A 274 19.25 7.78 13.42
CA ASP A 274 18.43 8.26 14.54
C ASP A 274 18.03 7.13 15.51
N VAL A 275 18.63 7.15 16.69
CA VAL A 275 18.36 6.24 17.82
C VAL A 275 16.96 6.48 18.40
N THR A 276 16.51 7.74 18.49
CA THR A 276 15.24 8.12 19.11
C THR A 276 14.07 7.66 18.24
N SER A 277 14.15 7.88 16.93
CA SER A 277 13.16 7.31 16.02
C SER A 277 13.14 5.79 16.14
N ARG A 278 14.29 5.11 16.14
CA ARG A 278 14.35 3.65 16.26
C ARG A 278 13.67 3.13 17.54
N ALA A 279 13.94 3.75 18.69
CA ALA A 279 13.31 3.40 19.96
C ALA A 279 11.78 3.60 19.91
N ARG A 280 11.31 4.72 19.33
CA ARG A 280 9.87 5.01 19.15
C ARG A 280 9.16 3.93 18.33
N LEU A 281 9.78 3.49 17.23
CA LEU A 281 9.18 2.49 16.34
C LEU A 281 9.16 1.12 16.96
N LEU A 282 10.24 0.74 17.62
CA LEU A 282 10.30 -0.50 18.37
C LEU A 282 9.29 -0.50 19.52
N LYS A 283 9.05 0.64 20.18
CA LYS A 283 7.98 0.81 21.17
C LYS A 283 6.61 0.56 20.58
N SER A 284 6.32 1.09 19.40
CA SER A 284 5.06 0.83 18.70
C SER A 284 4.91 -0.65 18.34
N MET A 285 5.97 -1.30 17.86
CA MET A 285 5.98 -2.75 17.58
C MET A 285 5.72 -3.56 18.84
N VAL A 286 6.38 -3.24 19.96
CA VAL A 286 6.17 -3.90 21.26
C VAL A 286 4.73 -3.72 21.74
N SER A 287 4.17 -2.51 21.65
CA SER A 287 2.77 -2.26 21.98
C SER A 287 1.83 -3.10 21.12
N ASN A 288 2.07 -3.24 19.82
CA ASN A 288 1.25 -4.07 18.94
C ASN A 288 1.33 -5.55 19.34
N LEU A 289 2.53 -6.08 19.62
CA LEU A 289 2.69 -7.47 20.08
C LEU A 289 1.96 -7.72 21.42
N LYS A 290 1.96 -6.74 22.35
CA LYS A 290 1.21 -6.83 23.62
C LYS A 290 -0.30 -6.79 23.38
N GLU A 291 -0.78 -5.76 22.68
CA GLU A 291 -2.21 -5.42 22.60
C GLU A 291 -2.95 -6.23 21.53
N ARG A 292 -2.31 -6.47 20.38
CA ARG A 292 -2.91 -7.16 19.24
C ARG A 292 -2.63 -8.65 19.25
N SER A 293 -1.40 -9.04 19.61
CA SER A 293 -0.98 -10.44 19.55
C SER A 293 -1.03 -11.19 20.88
N PHE A 294 -1.33 -10.51 21.99
CA PHE A 294 -1.38 -11.09 23.34
C PHE A 294 -0.08 -11.78 23.78
N ALA A 295 1.06 -11.31 23.27
CA ALA A 295 2.37 -11.87 23.60
C ALA A 295 2.65 -11.70 25.11
N THR A 296 2.96 -12.81 25.79
CA THR A 296 3.29 -12.83 27.22
C THR A 296 4.74 -12.45 27.47
N LYS A 297 5.62 -12.81 26.54
CA LYS A 297 7.03 -12.44 26.52
C LYS A 297 7.38 -11.77 25.21
N ILE A 298 8.17 -10.71 25.26
CA ILE A 298 8.57 -9.97 24.06
C ILE A 298 10.08 -9.80 24.03
N PHE A 299 10.68 -10.27 22.94
CA PHE A 299 12.09 -10.12 22.66
C PHE A 299 12.28 -9.15 21.51
N VAL A 300 13.40 -8.43 21.52
CA VAL A 300 13.66 -7.42 20.50
C VAL A 300 15.05 -7.55 19.88
N SER A 301 15.21 -7.10 18.66
CA SER A 301 16.52 -6.83 18.07
C SER A 301 16.61 -5.37 17.67
N PRO A 302 17.14 -4.50 18.55
CA PRO A 302 16.99 -3.07 18.39
C PRO A 302 17.79 -2.47 17.23
N CYS A 303 18.82 -3.16 16.74
CA CYS A 303 19.72 -2.62 15.72
C CYS A 303 20.37 -3.75 14.90
N SER A 304 19.57 -4.55 14.20
CA SER A 304 20.08 -5.66 13.38
C SER A 304 19.42 -5.68 12.01
N TRP A 305 20.19 -5.98 10.97
CA TRP A 305 19.64 -6.27 9.65
C TRP A 305 18.85 -7.59 9.67
N ALA A 306 17.96 -7.79 8.69
CA ALA A 306 17.19 -9.04 8.57
C ALA A 306 17.98 -10.19 7.93
N SER A 307 19.06 -9.86 7.20
CA SER A 307 19.87 -10.81 6.44
C SER A 307 20.93 -11.56 7.24
N PRO A 308 21.51 -11.03 8.35
CA PRO A 308 22.40 -11.81 9.20
C PRO A 308 21.63 -12.89 9.95
N PRO A 309 22.26 -14.08 10.16
CA PRO A 309 21.70 -15.16 10.94
C PRO A 309 21.22 -14.69 12.32
N LEU A 310 20.08 -15.20 12.78
CA LEU A 310 19.53 -14.90 14.11
C LEU A 310 20.56 -15.09 15.23
N VAL A 311 21.35 -16.16 15.17
CA VAL A 311 22.41 -16.50 16.14
C VAL A 311 23.51 -15.45 16.25
N SER A 312 23.71 -14.62 15.22
CA SER A 312 24.76 -13.59 15.19
C SER A 312 24.29 -12.22 15.67
N ARG A 313 22.98 -12.04 15.92
CA ARG A 313 22.40 -10.73 16.26
C ARG A 313 22.58 -10.40 17.73
N ASP A 314 22.72 -9.11 18.03
CA ASP A 314 22.73 -8.61 19.42
C ASP A 314 23.80 -9.26 20.34
N LEU A 315 24.90 -9.78 19.77
CA LEU A 315 26.03 -10.33 20.53
C LEU A 315 26.75 -9.28 21.37
N GLN A 316 26.73 -8.03 20.91
CA GLN A 316 27.30 -6.90 21.63
C GLN A 316 26.20 -6.21 22.45
N GLY A 317 26.45 -5.97 23.75
CA GLY A 317 25.47 -5.40 24.70
C GLY A 317 25.06 -3.93 24.46
N ASN A 318 25.32 -3.41 23.27
CA ASN A 318 25.24 -1.99 22.91
C ASN A 318 23.78 -1.49 22.83
N SER A 319 22.80 -2.38 22.92
CA SER A 319 21.37 -2.10 22.80
C SER A 319 20.62 -2.03 24.15
N ARG A 320 21.31 -2.19 25.29
CA ARG A 320 20.70 -2.20 26.63
C ARG A 320 19.88 -0.96 26.97
N VAL A 321 20.31 0.22 26.52
CA VAL A 321 19.59 1.49 26.79
C VAL A 321 18.19 1.46 26.19
N ILE A 322 18.07 1.09 24.90
CA ILE A 322 16.77 1.00 24.21
C ILE A 322 15.90 -0.07 24.88
N MET A 323 16.46 -1.22 25.25
CA MET A 323 15.69 -2.30 25.87
C MET A 323 15.10 -1.91 27.23
N ASN A 324 15.86 -1.18 28.06
CA ASN A 324 15.39 -0.73 29.36
C ASN A 324 14.16 0.18 29.25
N GLU A 325 14.07 1.00 28.19
CA GLU A 325 12.93 1.89 27.95
C GLU A 325 11.66 1.18 27.47
N LEU A 326 11.80 -0.03 26.91
CA LEU A 326 10.70 -0.75 26.26
C LEU A 326 9.95 -1.73 27.16
N SER A 327 10.50 -2.06 28.33
CA SER A 327 9.96 -3.08 29.24
C SER A 327 9.68 -4.40 28.50
N VAL A 328 10.75 -5.00 27.97
CA VAL A 328 10.80 -6.23 27.17
C VAL A 328 11.60 -7.31 27.91
N ASP A 329 11.43 -8.59 27.53
CA ASP A 329 12.04 -9.76 28.17
C ASP A 329 13.50 -10.00 27.77
N GLY A 330 13.97 -9.35 26.71
CA GLY A 330 15.38 -9.44 26.30
C GLY A 330 15.62 -9.17 24.82
N ASN A 331 16.85 -9.45 24.39
CA ASN A 331 17.25 -9.34 22.99
C ASN A 331 17.08 -10.65 22.20
N THR A 332 17.63 -10.72 20.98
CA THR A 332 17.63 -11.97 20.18
C THR A 332 18.37 -13.12 20.88
N GLN A 333 19.46 -12.85 21.60
CA GLN A 333 20.18 -13.91 22.33
C GLN A 333 19.34 -14.44 23.49
N ASP A 334 18.65 -13.57 24.22
CA ASP A 334 17.72 -13.97 25.28
C ASP A 334 16.56 -14.81 24.72
N LEU A 335 16.03 -14.47 23.53
CA LEU A 335 15.03 -15.30 22.83
C LEU A 335 15.56 -16.70 22.53
N LEU A 336 16.78 -16.81 21.99
CA LEU A 336 17.38 -18.10 21.63
C LEU A 336 17.65 -18.95 22.87
N VAL A 337 18.08 -18.35 23.97
CA VAL A 337 18.23 -19.04 25.26
C VAL A 337 16.87 -19.49 25.78
N TYR A 338 15.86 -18.62 25.71
CA TYR A 338 14.51 -18.93 26.14
C TYR A 338 13.94 -20.14 25.39
N LEU A 339 13.98 -20.12 24.05
CA LEU A 339 13.45 -21.19 23.20
C LEU A 339 14.10 -22.55 23.43
N LYS A 340 15.39 -22.58 23.82
CA LYS A 340 16.09 -23.82 24.20
C LYS A 340 15.70 -24.35 25.58
N SER A 341 15.26 -23.46 26.47
CA SER A 341 14.94 -23.79 27.87
C SER A 341 13.48 -24.19 28.10
N VAL A 342 12.58 -23.82 27.19
CA VAL A 342 11.16 -24.17 27.31
C VAL A 342 10.89 -25.60 26.89
N HIS A 343 9.90 -26.21 27.52
CA HIS A 343 9.47 -27.59 27.26
C HIS A 343 8.00 -27.71 26.89
N HIS A 344 7.29 -26.59 26.80
CA HIS A 344 5.90 -26.50 26.34
C HIS A 344 5.82 -25.92 24.92
N ASP A 345 4.66 -26.02 24.30
CA ASP A 345 4.45 -25.55 22.93
C ASP A 345 4.42 -24.00 22.88
N VAL A 346 5.21 -23.46 21.97
CA VAL A 346 5.37 -22.02 21.76
C VAL A 346 4.90 -21.62 20.37
N CYS A 347 4.21 -20.48 20.30
CA CYS A 347 3.93 -19.73 19.09
C CYS A 347 4.74 -18.43 19.09
N LEU A 348 5.66 -18.30 18.15
CA LEU A 348 6.42 -17.06 17.94
C LEU A 348 5.64 -16.13 17.01
N VAL A 349 5.35 -14.91 17.49
CA VAL A 349 4.68 -13.87 16.72
C VAL A 349 5.66 -12.80 16.30
N THR A 350 5.63 -12.41 15.03
CA THR A 350 6.39 -11.29 14.47
C THR A 350 5.49 -10.32 13.73
N ILE A 351 5.93 -9.06 13.64
CA ILE A 351 5.34 -8.07 12.74
C ILE A 351 6.11 -8.17 11.43
N ASP A 352 5.42 -8.63 10.39
CA ASP A 352 5.98 -8.95 9.08
C ASP A 352 7.03 -10.08 9.02
N PHE A 353 7.27 -10.59 7.80
CA PHE A 353 8.19 -11.69 7.54
C PHE A 353 9.65 -11.31 7.84
N ALA A 354 10.07 -10.11 7.41
CA ALA A 354 11.42 -9.58 7.62
C ALA A 354 11.68 -9.15 9.08
N GLY A 355 10.64 -9.13 9.92
CA GLY A 355 10.71 -8.97 11.36
C GLY A 355 11.51 -10.09 11.99
N ILE A 356 11.40 -11.33 11.47
CA ILE A 356 12.26 -12.45 11.88
C ILE A 356 13.54 -12.48 11.04
N THR A 357 13.43 -12.69 9.73
CA THR A 357 14.59 -12.88 8.85
C THR A 357 14.20 -12.68 7.39
N THR A 358 15.18 -12.40 6.54
CA THR A 358 15.03 -12.47 5.08
C THR A 358 15.67 -13.71 4.47
N ARG A 359 15.96 -14.74 5.29
CA ARG A 359 16.58 -15.99 4.87
C ARG A 359 15.77 -17.18 5.37
N SER A 360 15.25 -17.99 4.45
CA SER A 360 14.51 -19.21 4.79
C SER A 360 15.33 -20.18 5.65
N GLU A 361 16.64 -20.28 5.38
CA GLU A 361 17.60 -21.09 6.14
C GLU A 361 17.60 -20.76 7.63
N ASP A 362 17.44 -19.49 8.00
CA ASP A 362 17.38 -19.07 9.40
C ASP A 362 16.11 -19.58 10.09
N ILE A 363 14.99 -19.69 9.36
CA ILE A 363 13.75 -20.29 9.88
C ILE A 363 13.93 -21.78 10.11
N VAL A 364 14.55 -22.48 9.16
CA VAL A 364 14.84 -23.92 9.28
C VAL A 364 15.73 -24.17 10.50
N ASN A 365 16.86 -23.47 10.60
CA ASN A 365 17.79 -23.58 11.72
C ASN A 365 17.13 -23.24 13.07
N LEU A 366 16.25 -22.22 13.10
CA LEU A 366 15.52 -21.84 14.31
C LEU A 366 14.56 -22.95 14.76
N VAL A 367 13.79 -23.53 13.84
CA VAL A 367 12.81 -24.58 14.16
C VAL A 367 13.52 -25.88 14.58
N GLU A 368 14.55 -26.31 13.84
CA GLU A 368 15.29 -27.54 14.14
C GLU A 368 16.01 -27.47 15.48
N ALA A 369 16.55 -26.30 15.85
CA ALA A 369 17.23 -26.12 17.13
C ALA A 369 16.26 -26.00 18.32
N ASN A 370 14.96 -25.79 18.10
CA ASN A 370 13.99 -25.50 19.15
C ASN A 370 12.67 -26.27 18.93
N PRO A 371 12.60 -27.57 19.32
CA PRO A 371 11.42 -28.41 19.08
C PRO A 371 10.10 -27.92 19.72
N SER A 372 10.20 -27.11 20.78
CA SER A 372 9.06 -26.44 21.43
C SER A 372 8.45 -25.32 20.60
N LEU A 373 9.17 -24.78 19.61
CA LEU A 373 8.61 -23.80 18.68
C LEU A 373 7.73 -24.53 17.67
N LYS A 374 6.43 -24.59 17.95
CA LYS A 374 5.46 -25.34 17.13
C LYS A 374 4.77 -24.47 16.09
N ARG A 375 4.63 -23.17 16.36
CA ARG A 375 3.93 -22.22 15.47
C ARG A 375 4.73 -20.94 15.25
N ILE A 376 4.62 -20.39 14.04
CA ILE A 376 5.09 -19.03 13.73
C ILE A 376 3.90 -18.24 13.16
N ALA A 377 3.54 -17.15 13.82
CA ALA A 377 2.51 -16.23 13.35
C ALA A 377 3.14 -14.93 12.84
N VAL A 378 2.70 -14.49 11.65
CA VAL A 378 3.17 -13.24 11.04
C VAL A 378 2.00 -12.28 10.95
N GLU A 379 2.07 -11.19 11.72
CA GLU A 379 1.10 -10.10 11.66
C GLU A 379 1.41 -9.23 10.44
N THR A 380 0.48 -9.18 9.48
CA THR A 380 0.60 -8.39 8.24
C THR A 380 -0.45 -7.28 8.15
N PHE A 381 -0.93 -6.81 9.30
CA PHE A 381 -1.96 -5.77 9.44
C PHE A 381 -1.67 -4.52 8.58
N ALA A 382 -0.41 -4.12 8.49
CA ALA A 382 -0.02 -2.94 7.71
C ALA A 382 0.14 -3.21 6.20
N GLN A 383 0.14 -4.48 5.76
CA GLN A 383 0.57 -4.89 4.41
C GLN A 383 -0.58 -5.41 3.56
N CYS A 384 -1.15 -6.56 3.93
CA CYS A 384 -2.15 -7.25 3.13
C CYS A 384 -3.36 -7.74 3.92
N ASN A 385 -3.41 -7.54 5.24
CA ASN A 385 -4.51 -8.01 6.11
C ASN A 385 -4.73 -9.52 5.99
N GLU A 386 -3.65 -10.31 5.86
CA GLU A 386 -3.71 -11.76 5.76
C GLU A 386 -3.20 -12.44 7.03
N VAL A 387 -3.89 -13.49 7.46
CA VAL A 387 -3.54 -14.21 8.69
C VAL A 387 -2.58 -15.31 8.30
N PHE A 388 -1.32 -15.17 8.71
CA PHE A 388 -0.32 -16.21 8.53
C PHE A 388 0.00 -16.84 9.88
N ILE A 389 -0.41 -18.09 10.06
CA ILE A 389 -0.05 -18.92 11.21
C ILE A 389 0.46 -20.24 10.65
N PHE A 390 1.77 -20.41 10.67
CA PHE A 390 2.43 -21.58 10.13
C PHE A 390 2.58 -22.64 11.20
N ASP A 391 2.26 -23.88 10.83
CA ASP A 391 2.77 -25.06 11.52
C ASP A 391 4.23 -25.24 11.15
N THR A 392 5.12 -25.29 12.14
CA THR A 392 6.58 -25.28 11.90
C THR A 392 7.08 -26.55 11.25
N GLU A 393 6.50 -27.71 11.58
CA GLU A 393 6.87 -29.00 10.99
C GLU A 393 6.50 -29.04 9.50
N ARG A 394 5.39 -28.41 9.12
CA ARG A 394 5.03 -28.22 7.71
C ARG A 394 5.86 -27.13 7.05
N LEU A 395 6.11 -26.01 7.74
CA LEU A 395 6.81 -24.86 7.21
C LEU A 395 8.20 -25.23 6.69
N VAL A 396 8.99 -25.97 7.49
CA VAL A 396 10.36 -26.34 7.11
C VAL A 396 10.44 -27.34 5.95
N LYS A 397 9.33 -27.99 5.60
CA LYS A 397 9.24 -28.95 4.48
C LYS A 397 8.68 -28.34 3.20
N ASP A 398 8.14 -27.13 3.27
CA ASP A 398 7.43 -26.48 2.16
C ASP A 398 8.21 -25.25 1.67
N ASN A 399 8.97 -25.43 0.59
CA ASN A 399 9.77 -24.37 -0.01
C ASN A 399 8.92 -23.17 -0.45
N GLY A 400 7.67 -23.38 -0.86
CA GLY A 400 6.77 -22.29 -1.26
C GLY A 400 6.37 -21.41 -0.07
N LEU A 401 6.20 -22.00 1.11
CA LEU A 401 5.96 -21.25 2.34
C LEU A 401 7.23 -20.54 2.84
N LEU A 402 8.39 -21.19 2.75
CA LEU A 402 9.67 -20.61 3.13
C LEU A 402 10.07 -19.38 2.29
N GLN A 403 9.78 -19.40 0.98
CA GLN A 403 10.03 -18.26 0.09
C GLN A 403 9.29 -16.98 0.50
N LYS A 404 8.23 -17.06 1.31
CA LYS A 404 7.56 -15.88 1.86
C LYS A 404 8.47 -15.06 2.78
N PHE A 405 9.47 -15.70 3.39
CA PHE A 405 10.45 -15.03 4.24
C PHE A 405 11.60 -14.41 3.44
N GLU A 406 11.88 -14.88 2.23
CA GLU A 406 12.98 -14.37 1.40
C GLU A 406 12.61 -13.06 0.70
N ASN A 407 11.33 -12.89 0.36
CA ASN A 407 10.86 -11.72 -0.36
C ASN A 407 10.64 -10.53 0.58
N ARG A 408 11.41 -9.46 0.36
CA ARG A 408 10.96 -8.11 0.73
C ARG A 408 9.95 -7.65 -0.32
N ASN A 409 8.73 -8.20 -0.30
CA ASN A 409 7.65 -7.48 -0.96
C ASN A 409 7.63 -6.08 -0.35
N TYR A 410 7.77 -5.05 -1.19
CA TYR A 410 7.72 -3.67 -0.74
C TYR A 410 6.41 -3.50 0.01
N CYS A 411 6.51 -3.44 1.33
CA CYS A 411 5.37 -3.16 2.16
C CYS A 411 4.94 -1.75 1.82
N ILE A 412 3.64 -1.54 1.57
CA ILE A 412 3.08 -0.21 1.73
C ILE A 412 3.26 0.10 3.22
N GLN A 413 4.34 0.78 3.57
CA GLN A 413 4.66 1.10 4.96
C GLN A 413 3.65 2.12 5.44
N ARG A 414 2.55 1.66 6.03
CA ARG A 414 1.44 2.51 6.50
C ARG A 414 1.81 3.37 7.70
N SER A 415 2.96 3.11 8.28
CA SER A 415 3.78 3.91 9.15
C SER A 415 5.09 3.14 9.18
N LYS A 416 6.23 3.82 9.20
CA LYS A 416 7.42 3.15 9.74
C LYS A 416 7.57 3.60 11.16
#